data_AF-A0A3S4ZCD7-F1
#
_entry.id   AF-A0A3S4ZCD7-F1
#
_cell.length_a   1.000
_cell.length_b   1.000
_cell.length_c   1.000
_cell.angle_alpha   90.00
_cell.angle_beta   90.00
_cell.angle_gamma   90.00
#
_symmetry.space_group_name_H-M   'P 1'
#
loop_
_entity.id
_entity.type
_entity.pdbx_description
1 polymer ?
#
loop_
_entity_poly.entity_id
_entity_poly.type
_entity_poly.pdbx_seq_one_letter_code
_entity_poly.pdbx_strand_id
1 'polypeptide(L)'
;MESDQLKAWLKEQLAKNGHGSKKMLAQHLGVLPSTLTSMINNSGTTGKKKSIKPRLIKATELIRIIDFFGEVPPFLIKESEQFIRLYYQANPEVQKAVLTILQNSCSLDKR
;
A
#
# COMPACT_ATOMS: atom_id res chain seq x y z
N MET A 1 -4.27 6.50 11.52
CA MET A 1 -3.17 5.59 11.89
C MET A 1 -2.61 4.86 10.68
N GLU A 2 -3.37 4.01 9.98
CA GLU A 2 -2.88 3.23 8.83
C GLU A 2 -2.44 4.12 7.65
N SER A 3 -3.17 5.21 7.38
CA SER A 3 -2.83 6.14 6.29
C SER A 3 -1.49 6.86 6.52
N ASP A 4 -1.15 7.18 7.77
CA ASP A 4 0.09 7.89 8.07
C ASP A 4 1.32 6.96 7.99
N GLN A 5 1.16 5.70 8.39
CA GLN A 5 2.18 4.66 8.22
C GLN A 5 2.44 4.37 6.74
N LEU A 6 1.39 4.29 5.91
CA LEU A 6 1.53 4.13 4.46
C LEU A 6 2.29 5.30 3.83
N LYS A 7 1.98 6.53 4.22
CA LYS A 7 2.68 7.73 3.72
C LYS A 7 4.14 7.76 4.15
N ALA A 8 4.46 7.38 5.38
CA ALA A 8 5.83 7.29 5.87
C ALA A 8 6.62 6.25 5.05
N TRP A 9 6.06 5.05 4.89
CA TRP A 9 6.66 3.99 4.09
C TRP A 9 6.87 4.41 2.63
N LEU A 10 5.90 5.10 2.01
CA LEU A 10 6.05 5.63 0.65
C LEU A 10 7.21 6.64 0.54
N LYS A 11 7.40 7.51 1.52
CA LYS A 11 8.53 8.46 1.53
C LYS A 11 9.87 7.72 1.61
N GLU A 12 9.95 6.70 2.44
CA GLU A 12 11.16 5.86 2.56
C GLU A 12 11.46 5.13 1.25
N GLN A 13 10.46 4.49 0.63
CA GLN A 13 10.63 3.78 -0.64
C GLN A 13 11.06 4.73 -1.77
N LEU A 14 10.46 5.91 -1.85
CA LEU A 14 10.86 6.93 -2.83
C LEU A 14 12.28 7.44 -2.60
N ALA A 15 12.71 7.58 -1.34
CA ALA A 15 14.07 7.96 -0.98
C ALA A 15 15.09 6.87 -1.35
N LYS A 16 14.78 5.59 -1.10
CA LYS A 16 15.61 4.43 -1.47
C LYS A 16 15.83 4.33 -2.99
N ASN A 17 14.79 4.60 -3.77
CA ASN A 17 14.82 4.48 -5.24
C ASN A 17 15.42 5.71 -5.96
N GLY A 18 15.85 6.74 -5.22
CA GLY A 18 16.61 7.86 -5.77
C GLY A 18 15.79 8.95 -6.48
N HIS A 19 16.50 9.93 -7.03
CA HIS A 19 15.91 11.10 -7.70
C HIS A 19 15.25 10.68 -9.02
N GLY A 20 13.92 10.77 -9.08
CA GLY A 20 13.12 10.42 -10.26
C GLY A 20 12.04 9.36 -9.99
N SER A 21 12.21 8.56 -8.93
CA SER A 21 11.25 7.53 -8.49
C SER A 21 9.83 8.07 -8.36
N LYS A 22 9.67 9.29 -7.84
CA LYS A 22 8.37 9.98 -7.71
C LYS A 22 7.71 10.24 -9.06
N LYS A 23 8.47 10.63 -10.08
CA LYS A 23 7.93 10.88 -11.42
C LYS A 23 7.50 9.56 -12.07
N MET A 24 8.31 8.52 -11.91
CA MET A 24 8.02 7.18 -12.43
C MET A 24 6.79 6.56 -11.76
N LEU A 25 6.67 6.69 -10.43
CA LEU A 25 5.49 6.22 -9.71
C LEU A 25 4.23 6.98 -10.13
N ALA A 26 4.30 8.30 -10.30
CA ALA A 26 3.16 9.09 -10.78
C ALA A 26 2.70 8.63 -12.18
N GLN A 27 3.65 8.37 -13.08
CA GLN A 27 3.37 7.84 -14.41
C GLN A 27 2.77 6.43 -14.35
N HIS A 28 3.31 5.55 -13.52
CA HIS A 28 2.81 4.18 -13.34
C HIS A 28 1.37 4.16 -12.80
N LEU A 29 1.05 5.09 -11.89
CA LEU A 29 -0.31 5.24 -11.35
C LEU A 29 -1.27 5.98 -12.31
N GLY A 30 -0.75 6.59 -13.38
CA GLY A 30 -1.56 7.42 -14.29
C GLY A 30 -2.07 8.71 -13.64
N VAL A 31 -1.33 9.26 -12.68
CA VAL A 31 -1.70 10.49 -11.95
C VAL A 31 -0.68 11.60 -12.15
N LEU A 32 -1.11 12.85 -11.94
CA LEU A 32 -0.19 13.98 -11.97
C LEU A 32 0.80 13.92 -10.78
N PRO A 33 2.06 14.41 -10.93
CA PRO A 33 3.01 14.49 -9.83
C PRO A 33 2.50 15.31 -8.63
N SER A 34 1.65 16.31 -8.87
CA SER A 34 0.95 17.07 -7.83
C SER A 34 -0.05 16.20 -7.05
N THR A 35 -0.78 15.33 -7.74
CA THR A 35 -1.70 14.36 -7.12
C THR A 35 -0.93 13.38 -6.25
N LEU A 36 0.19 12.82 -6.73
CA LEU A 36 1.04 11.96 -5.91
C LEU A 36 1.59 12.70 -4.68
N THR A 37 1.93 13.99 -4.83
CA THR A 37 2.35 14.83 -3.69
C THR A 37 1.23 14.98 -2.66
N SER A 38 -0.02 15.13 -3.09
CA SER A 38 -1.19 15.21 -2.20
C SER A 38 -1.52 13.89 -1.48
N MET A 39 -1.14 12.75 -2.07
CA MET A 39 -1.28 11.43 -1.43
C MET A 39 -0.25 11.22 -0.33
N ILE A 40 1.00 11.66 -0.57
CA ILE A 40 2.15 11.38 0.31
C ILE A 40 2.26 12.39 1.47
N ASN A 41 1.82 13.63 1.26
CA ASN A 41 1.92 14.67 2.28
C ASN A 41 0.75 14.63 3.27
N ASN A 42 1.04 15.04 4.51
CA ASN A 42 0.02 15.27 5.51
C ASN A 42 -0.57 16.67 5.32
N SER A 43 -1.81 16.87 5.76
CA SER A 43 -2.40 18.21 5.81
C SER A 43 -1.45 19.13 6.59
N GLY A 44 -0.85 20.11 5.90
CA GLY A 44 -0.06 21.17 6.54
C GLY A 44 1.47 21.13 6.37
N THR A 45 2.07 20.13 5.71
CA THR A 45 3.54 20.01 5.66
C THR A 45 4.23 20.76 4.51
N THR A 46 3.67 21.84 3.98
CA THR A 46 4.37 22.68 2.98
C THR A 46 4.51 24.10 3.47
N GLY A 47 5.72 24.48 3.87
CA GLY A 47 6.10 25.85 4.13
C GLY A 47 5.78 26.72 2.91
N LYS A 48 4.95 27.74 3.15
CA LYS A 48 4.59 28.85 2.26
C LYS A 48 4.07 28.45 0.86
N LYS A 49 2.75 28.66 0.70
CA LYS A 49 1.90 28.69 -0.51
C LYS A 49 1.31 27.33 -0.95
N LYS A 50 -0.02 27.27 -0.87
CA LYS A 50 -0.97 26.18 -1.14
C LYS A 50 -1.06 25.09 -0.07
N SER A 51 -2.11 25.17 0.75
CA SER A 51 -2.65 24.01 1.46
C SER A 51 -3.06 22.95 0.44
N ILE A 52 -2.23 21.93 0.29
CA ILE A 52 -2.58 20.72 -0.46
C ILE A 52 -3.45 19.88 0.46
N LYS A 53 -4.73 19.71 0.10
CA LYS A 53 -5.62 18.80 0.84
C LYS A 53 -5.09 17.38 0.71
N PRO A 54 -4.89 16.64 1.81
CA PRO A 54 -4.44 15.27 1.75
C PRO A 54 -5.51 14.43 1.03
N ARG A 55 -5.06 13.58 0.11
CA ARG A 55 -5.93 12.64 -0.61
C ARG A 55 -5.68 11.22 -0.10
N LEU A 56 -6.75 10.48 0.16
CA LEU A 56 -6.67 9.05 0.49
C LEU A 56 -6.23 8.23 -0.74
N ILE A 57 -5.38 7.22 -0.49
CA ILE A 57 -4.95 6.23 -1.48
C ILE A 57 -6.02 5.15 -1.55
N LYS A 58 -6.55 4.89 -2.75
CA LYS A 58 -7.54 3.82 -2.96
C LYS A 58 -6.87 2.45 -2.96
N ALA A 59 -7.62 1.39 -2.65
CA ALA A 59 -7.11 0.02 -2.66
C ALA A 59 -6.44 -0.37 -3.99
N THR A 60 -7.03 0.02 -5.13
CA THR A 60 -6.45 -0.23 -6.47
C THR A 60 -5.14 0.52 -6.70
N GLU A 61 -4.99 1.71 -6.12
CA GLU A 61 -3.76 2.50 -6.18
C GLU A 61 -2.68 1.87 -5.27
N LEU A 62 -3.08 1.34 -4.11
CA LEU A 62 -2.20 0.61 -3.20
C LEU A 62 -1.63 -0.65 -3.86
N ILE A 63 -2.46 -1.45 -4.55
CA ILE A 63 -1.99 -2.64 -5.28
C ILE A 63 -0.93 -2.25 -6.30
N ARG A 64 -1.18 -1.23 -7.13
CA ARG A 64 -0.20 -0.74 -8.12
C ARG A 64 1.07 -0.16 -7.49
N ILE A 65 0.97 0.44 -6.30
CA ILE A 65 2.12 0.90 -5.54
C ILE A 65 2.98 -0.30 -5.10
N ILE A 66 2.34 -1.36 -4.59
CA ILE A 66 3.02 -2.60 -4.19
C ILE A 66 3.70 -3.23 -5.41
N ASP A 67 3.00 -3.33 -6.54
CA ASP A 67 3.55 -3.85 -7.80
C ASP A 67 4.76 -3.04 -8.29
N PHE A 68 4.70 -1.70 -8.20
CA PHE A 68 5.79 -0.82 -8.60
C PHE A 68 7.06 -1.01 -7.76
N PHE A 69 6.91 -1.16 -6.44
CA PHE A 69 8.05 -1.33 -5.54
C PHE A 69 8.48 -2.79 -5.38
N GLY A 70 7.64 -3.76 -5.75
CA GLY A 70 7.86 -5.18 -5.50
C GLY A 70 7.84 -5.56 -4.01
N GLU A 71 7.36 -4.67 -3.14
CA GLU A 71 7.37 -4.84 -1.68
C GLU A 71 6.01 -4.52 -1.08
N VAL A 72 5.52 -5.40 -0.20
CA VAL A 72 4.31 -5.15 0.60
C VAL A 72 4.68 -4.30 1.82
N PRO A 73 3.96 -3.20 2.12
CA PRO A 73 4.20 -2.39 3.30
C PRO A 73 4.18 -3.25 4.58
N PRO A 74 5.24 -3.24 5.41
CA PRO A 74 5.37 -4.16 6.55
C PRO A 74 4.21 -4.09 7.54
N PHE A 75 3.58 -2.92 7.71
CA PHE A 75 2.44 -2.76 8.63
C PHE A 75 1.17 -3.46 8.15
N LEU A 76 1.03 -3.76 6.85
CA LEU A 76 -0.09 -4.58 6.34
C LEU A 76 0.05 -6.05 6.71
N ILE A 77 1.28 -6.49 6.98
CA ILE A 77 1.60 -7.89 7.27
C ILE A 77 2.06 -8.11 8.71
N LYS A 78 2.29 -7.06 9.49
CA LYS A 78 2.94 -7.16 10.81
C LYS A 78 2.14 -8.02 11.79
N GLU A 79 0.82 -7.96 11.74
CA GLU A 79 -0.06 -8.80 12.58
C GLU A 79 -0.31 -10.19 11.96
N SER A 80 -0.03 -10.36 10.67
CA SER A 80 -0.24 -11.60 9.93
C SER A 80 1.07 -12.32 9.59
N GLU A 81 2.23 -11.84 10.04
CA GLU A 81 3.53 -12.37 9.63
C GLU A 81 3.67 -13.85 10.02
N GLN A 82 3.22 -14.21 11.23
CA GLN A 82 3.18 -15.60 11.68
C GLN A 82 2.26 -16.44 10.80
N PHE A 83 1.07 -15.94 10.46
CA PHE A 83 0.12 -16.64 9.60
C PHE A 83 0.67 -16.84 8.19
N ILE A 84 1.27 -15.80 7.59
CA ILE A 84 1.87 -15.85 6.25
C ILE A 84 3.01 -16.89 6.21
N ARG A 85 3.89 -16.88 7.23
CA ARG A 85 4.96 -17.89 7.34
C ARG A 85 4.40 -19.30 7.43
N LEU A 86 3.42 -19.53 8.30
CA LEU A 86 2.77 -20.83 8.45
C LEU A 86 2.06 -21.28 7.16
N TYR A 87 1.42 -20.35 6.44
CA TYR A 87 0.75 -20.62 5.18
C TYR A 87 1.73 -21.10 4.10
N TYR A 88 2.86 -20.41 3.92
CA TYR A 88 3.87 -20.81 2.92
C TYR A 88 4.63 -22.09 3.29
N GLN A 89 4.71 -22.44 4.58
CA GLN A 89 5.31 -23.69 5.06
C GLN A 89 4.34 -24.88 4.98
N ALA A 90 3.04 -24.63 4.94
CA ALA A 90 2.03 -25.66 4.82
C ALA A 90 2.08 -26.35 3.46
N ASN A 91 1.61 -27.60 3.42
CA ASN A 91 1.46 -28.33 2.16
C ASN A 91 0.35 -27.70 1.28
N PRO A 92 0.32 -28.02 -0.04
CA PRO A 92 -0.63 -27.41 -0.97
C PRO A 92 -2.11 -27.64 -0.61
N GLU A 93 -2.43 -28.78 0.01
CA GLU A 93 -3.81 -29.09 0.42
C GLU A 93 -4.29 -28.15 1.53
N VAL A 94 -3.45 -27.90 2.54
CA VAL A 94 -3.75 -26.96 3.64
C VAL A 94 -3.83 -25.54 3.11
N GLN A 95 -2.94 -25.14 2.20
CA GLN A 95 -3.02 -23.82 1.56
C GLN A 95 -4.35 -23.62 0.83
N LYS A 96 -4.81 -24.64 0.08
CA LYS A 96 -6.08 -24.60 -0.64
C LYS A 96 -7.28 -24.55 0.32
N ALA A 97 -7.23 -25.28 1.42
CA ALA A 97 -8.27 -25.24 2.45
C ALA A 97 -8.37 -23.85 3.10
N VAL A 98 -7.24 -23.25 3.47
CA VAL A 98 -7.18 -21.91 4.05
C VAL A 98 -7.74 -20.86 3.06
N LEU A 99 -7.35 -20.91 1.78
CA LEU A 99 -7.90 -20.01 0.76
C LEU A 99 -9.41 -20.16 0.62
N THR A 100 -9.92 -21.39 0.64
CA THR A 100 -11.36 -21.68 0.55
C THR A 100 -12.11 -21.06 1.73
N ILE A 101 -11.59 -21.19 2.96
CA ILE A 101 -12.18 -20.59 4.16
C ILE A 101 -12.25 -19.06 4.02
N LEU A 102 -11.14 -18.43 3.60
CA LEU A 102 -11.06 -16.97 3.43
C LEU A 102 -12.01 -16.45 2.34
N GLN A 103 -12.20 -17.19 1.25
CA GLN A 103 -13.14 -16.82 0.19
C GLN A 103 -14.60 -16.92 0.64
N ASN A 104 -14.91 -17.95 1.42
CA ASN A 104 -16.26 -18.14 1.95
C ASN A 104 -16.61 -17.09 3.00
N SER A 105 -15.68 -16.73 3.89
CA SER A 105 -15.91 -15.66 4.88
C SER A 105 -16.15 -14.30 4.22
N CYS A 106 -15.41 -13.97 3.16
CA CYS A 106 -15.60 -12.73 2.40
C CYS A 106 -16.95 -12.67 1.64
N SER A 107 -17.54 -13.84 1.35
CA SER A 107 -18.84 -13.95 0.68
C SER A 107 -20.02 -13.83 1.64
N LEU A 108 -19.82 -14.13 2.93
CA LEU A 108 -20.85 -14.08 3.97
C LEU A 108 -21.12 -12.66 4.47
N ASP A 109 -20.15 -11.75 4.40
CA ASP A 109 -20.30 -10.32 4.78
C ASP A 109 -21.13 -9.48 3.79
N LYS A 110 -21.63 -10.06 2.69
CA LYS A 110 -22.48 -9.37 1.70
C LYS A 110 -23.98 -9.53 1.92
N ARG A 111 -24.42 -9.98 3.09
CA ARG A 111 -25.85 -10.12 3.45
C ARG A 111 -26.27 -9.17 4.56
#